data_AF-A0A6P1HNK0-F1
#
_entry.id   AF-A0A6P1HNK0-F1
#
_cell.length_a   1.000
_cell.length_b   1.000
_cell.length_c   1.000
_cell.angle_alpha   90.00
_cell.angle_beta   90.00
_cell.angle_gamma   90.00
#
_symmetry.space_group_name_H-M   'P 1'
#
loop_
_entity.id
_entity.type
_entity.pdbx_description
1 polymer ?
#
loop_
_entity_poly.entity_id
_entity_poly.type
_entity_poly.pdbx_seq_one_letter_code
_entity_poly.pdbx_strand_id
1 'polypeptide(L)'
;MVFWDVICYLVFPLLVWNFIRDDIGDYYSMLLSSVPGIIYTVIRFYYIRSLQFFGIFMLANLVLSTVVDVLSGSAINLLWNRVYFAVGVGLFFLGSMLVKKPVALLFALDIMEMQGQSRKPLKQIFYQKKIFLVFQAITFVFVFREGFFAAWKAWLIKEYGVEAFDQALILRQVLSWVLTGVTVLGYLYVGKVMHDQSKRPVDPPAST
;
A
#
# COMPACT_ATOMS: atom_id res chain seq x y z
N MET A 1 -9.97 10.50 10.69
CA MET A 1 -9.52 9.73 9.50
C MET A 1 -9.43 8.23 9.78
N VAL A 2 -8.76 7.78 10.85
CA VAL A 2 -8.60 6.33 11.17
C VAL A 2 -9.93 5.63 11.52
N PHE A 3 -10.88 6.34 12.15
CA PHE A 3 -12.17 5.77 12.55
C PHE A 3 -13.01 5.25 11.37
N TRP A 4 -13.10 6.03 10.28
CA TRP A 4 -13.83 5.60 9.07
C TRP A 4 -13.15 4.43 8.36
N ASP A 5 -11.82 4.35 8.40
CA ASP A 5 -11.09 3.20 7.85
C ASP A 5 -11.44 1.92 8.62
N VAL A 6 -11.48 1.96 9.95
CA VAL A 6 -11.85 0.80 10.77
C VAL A 6 -13.30 0.38 10.50
N ILE A 7 -14.22 1.33 10.35
CA ILE A 7 -15.63 1.00 10.09
C ILE A 7 -15.79 0.33 8.72
N CYS A 8 -15.26 0.95 7.66
CA CYS A 8 -15.48 0.47 6.30
C CYS A 8 -14.69 -0.81 5.97
N TYR A 9 -13.53 -1.03 6.61
CA TYR A 9 -12.65 -2.15 6.27
C TYR A 9 -12.61 -3.28 7.29
N LEU A 10 -13.18 -3.09 8.49
CA LEU A 10 -13.21 -4.12 9.53
C LEU A 10 -14.61 -4.38 10.04
N VAL A 11 -15.29 -3.33 10.56
CA VAL A 11 -16.61 -3.51 11.21
C VAL A 11 -17.66 -3.97 10.22
N PHE A 12 -17.80 -3.28 9.08
CA PHE A 12 -18.80 -3.63 8.08
C PHE A 12 -18.54 -5.03 7.48
N PRO A 13 -17.33 -5.38 7.05
CA PRO A 13 -17.05 -6.74 6.57
C PRO A 13 -17.37 -7.84 7.56
N LEU A 14 -17.02 -7.66 8.85
CA LEU A 14 -17.32 -8.64 9.89
C LEU A 14 -18.83 -8.77 10.13
N LEU A 15 -19.59 -7.67 10.07
CA LEU A 15 -21.04 -7.71 10.18
C LEU A 15 -21.67 -8.47 9.00
N VAL A 16 -21.23 -8.21 7.77
CA VAL A 16 -21.71 -8.96 6.60
C VAL A 16 -21.35 -10.44 6.71
N TRP A 17 -20.13 -10.76 7.16
CA TRP A 17 -19.67 -12.14 7.31
C TRP A 17 -20.43 -12.92 8.39
N ASN A 18 -20.75 -12.30 9.53
CA ASN A 18 -21.40 -13.00 10.64
C ASN A 18 -22.93 -13.02 10.55
N PHE A 19 -23.55 -12.03 9.91
CA PHE A 19 -25.01 -11.91 9.87
C PHE A 19 -25.65 -12.20 8.52
N ILE A 20 -24.94 -12.00 7.40
CA ILE A 20 -25.52 -12.11 6.05
C ILE A 20 -25.04 -13.38 5.34
N ARG A 21 -23.92 -13.96 5.77
CA ARG A 21 -23.31 -15.15 5.15
C ARG A 21 -24.28 -16.33 5.01
N ASP A 22 -25.10 -16.59 6.02
CA ASP A 22 -26.03 -17.73 6.00
C ASP A 22 -27.10 -17.60 4.90
N ASP A 23 -27.45 -16.37 4.50
CA ASP A 23 -28.49 -16.11 3.50
C ASP A 23 -27.96 -16.07 2.05
N ILE A 24 -26.75 -15.54 1.83
CA ILE A 24 -26.20 -15.28 0.48
C ILE A 24 -24.99 -16.16 0.13
N GLY A 25 -24.46 -16.91 1.08
CA GLY A 25 -23.29 -17.76 0.92
C GLY A 25 -21.95 -17.03 1.00
N ASP A 26 -20.89 -17.81 1.20
CA ASP A 26 -19.53 -17.33 1.51
C ASP A 26 -18.95 -16.44 0.40
N TYR A 27 -19.22 -16.75 -0.86
CA TYR A 27 -18.66 -16.01 -1.98
C TYR A 27 -19.24 -14.59 -2.10
N TYR A 28 -20.57 -14.47 -2.06
CA TYR A 28 -21.26 -13.21 -2.22
C TYR A 28 -21.11 -12.31 -0.99
N SER A 29 -21.04 -12.89 0.22
CA SER A 29 -20.75 -12.14 1.45
C SER A 29 -19.35 -11.52 1.42
N MET A 30 -18.33 -12.24 0.95
CA MET A 30 -16.98 -11.68 0.76
C MET A 30 -16.94 -10.54 -0.26
N LEU A 31 -17.68 -10.65 -1.37
CA LEU A 31 -17.75 -9.57 -2.36
C LEU A 31 -18.50 -8.36 -1.81
N LEU A 32 -19.66 -8.56 -1.18
CA LEU A 32 -20.46 -7.47 -0.61
C LEU A 32 -19.68 -6.70 0.47
N SER A 33 -18.90 -7.41 1.28
CA SER A 33 -18.03 -6.82 2.29
C SER A 33 -16.99 -5.85 1.73
N SER A 34 -16.60 -6.01 0.47
CA SER A 34 -15.59 -5.16 -0.18
C SER A 34 -16.15 -3.84 -0.72
N VAL A 35 -17.48 -3.76 -0.93
CA VAL A 35 -18.15 -2.62 -1.55
C VAL A 35 -17.89 -1.29 -0.82
N PRO A 36 -18.05 -1.18 0.51
CA PRO A 36 -17.77 0.07 1.20
C PRO A 36 -16.31 0.49 1.09
N GLY A 37 -15.39 -0.48 1.10
CA GLY A 37 -13.96 -0.23 0.92
C GLY A 37 -13.63 0.34 -0.45
N ILE A 38 -14.26 -0.18 -1.50
CA ILE A 38 -14.11 0.32 -2.88
C ILE A 38 -14.62 1.76 -2.96
N ILE A 39 -15.85 2.01 -2.49
CA ILE A 39 -16.48 3.35 -2.49
C ILE A 39 -15.57 4.35 -1.76
N TYR A 40 -15.10 3.97 -0.56
CA TYR A 40 -14.23 4.82 0.23
C TYR A 40 -12.92 5.15 -0.49
N THR A 41 -12.30 4.17 -1.15
CA THR A 41 -11.06 4.40 -1.93
C THR A 41 -11.29 5.35 -3.08
N VAL A 42 -12.41 5.23 -3.81
CA VAL A 42 -12.79 6.11 -4.91
C VAL A 42 -13.02 7.54 -4.41
N ILE A 43 -13.75 7.71 -3.30
CA ILE A 43 -13.97 9.02 -2.69
C ILE A 43 -12.63 9.65 -2.29
N ARG A 44 -11.76 8.89 -1.62
CA ARG A 44 -10.43 9.36 -1.21
C ARG A 44 -9.60 9.79 -2.42
N PHE A 45 -9.62 9.02 -3.50
CA PHE A 45 -8.96 9.39 -4.75
C PHE A 45 -9.48 10.72 -5.31
N TYR A 46 -10.80 10.90 -5.32
CA TYR A 46 -11.43 12.13 -5.81
C TYR A 46 -10.99 13.37 -5.02
N TYR A 47 -10.85 13.27 -3.69
CA TYR A 47 -10.38 14.39 -2.86
C TYR A 47 -8.89 14.70 -3.05
N ILE A 48 -8.05 13.67 -3.24
CA ILE A 48 -6.60 13.84 -3.40
C ILE A 48 -6.25 14.41 -4.79
N ARG A 49 -7.11 14.21 -5.82
CA ARG A 49 -6.99 14.76 -7.19
C ARG A 49 -5.61 14.59 -7.85
N SER A 50 -4.82 13.60 -7.45
CA SER A 50 -3.50 13.33 -8.03
C SER A 50 -3.56 12.22 -9.06
N LEU A 51 -3.69 12.55 -10.35
CA LEU A 51 -3.52 11.60 -11.47
C LEU A 51 -2.04 11.25 -11.74
N GLN A 52 -1.18 11.41 -10.73
CA GLN A 52 0.22 11.03 -10.79
C GLN A 52 0.39 9.52 -10.58
N PHE A 53 1.64 9.04 -10.58
CA PHE A 53 1.96 7.61 -10.52
C PHE A 53 1.34 6.92 -9.29
N PHE A 54 1.35 7.53 -8.11
CA PHE A 54 0.69 7.01 -6.90
C PHE A 54 -0.81 6.81 -7.10
N GLY A 55 -1.49 7.80 -7.68
CA GLY A 55 -2.93 7.73 -7.92
C GLY A 55 -3.31 6.67 -8.94
N ILE A 56 -2.58 6.60 -10.05
CA ILE A 56 -2.76 5.57 -11.08
C ILE A 56 -2.50 4.18 -10.49
N PHE A 57 -1.43 4.03 -9.70
CA PHE A 57 -1.11 2.76 -9.04
C PHE A 57 -2.23 2.32 -8.09
N MET A 58 -2.77 3.23 -7.28
CA MET A 58 -3.86 2.93 -6.36
C MET A 58 -5.14 2.52 -7.11
N LEU A 59 -5.53 3.25 -8.16
CA LEU A 59 -6.69 2.91 -8.98
C LEU A 59 -6.49 1.59 -9.73
N ALA A 60 -5.32 1.36 -10.32
CA ALA A 60 -5.01 0.12 -11.02
C ALA A 60 -5.10 -1.07 -10.06
N ASN A 61 -4.54 -0.95 -8.85
CA ASN A 61 -4.68 -2.00 -7.84
C ASN A 61 -6.13 -2.24 -7.43
N LEU A 62 -6.93 -1.18 -7.25
CA LEU A 62 -8.34 -1.30 -6.91
C LEU A 62 -9.12 -2.03 -8.00
N VAL A 63 -8.95 -1.62 -9.26
CA VAL A 63 -9.65 -2.23 -10.40
C VAL A 63 -9.19 -3.68 -10.60
N LEU A 64 -7.89 -3.94 -10.64
CA LEU A 64 -7.36 -5.28 -10.86
C LEU A 64 -7.79 -6.24 -9.74
N SER A 65 -7.69 -5.84 -8.47
CA SER A 65 -8.11 -6.68 -7.35
C SER A 65 -9.63 -6.94 -7.38
N THR A 66 -10.44 -5.94 -7.68
CA THR A 66 -11.90 -6.10 -7.79
C THR A 66 -12.27 -7.03 -8.93
N VAL A 67 -11.64 -6.89 -10.10
CA VAL A 67 -11.87 -7.77 -11.25
C VAL A 67 -11.49 -9.21 -10.91
N VAL A 68 -10.31 -9.39 -10.30
CA VAL A 68 -9.84 -10.72 -9.87
C VAL A 68 -10.76 -11.35 -8.81
N ASP A 69 -11.28 -10.55 -7.88
CA ASP A 69 -12.25 -11.00 -6.88
C ASP A 69 -13.59 -11.40 -7.54
N VAL A 70 -14.14 -10.60 -8.45
CA VAL A 70 -15.42 -10.89 -9.13
C VAL A 70 -15.31 -12.09 -10.07
N LEU A 71 -14.15 -12.32 -10.69
CA LEU A 71 -13.91 -13.44 -11.60
C LEU A 71 -13.49 -14.74 -10.90
N SER A 72 -13.37 -14.75 -9.57
CA SER A 72 -12.82 -15.90 -8.85
C SER A 72 -13.79 -17.09 -8.74
N GLY A 73 -15.11 -16.84 -8.85
CA GLY A 73 -16.14 -17.88 -9.00
C GLY A 73 -16.41 -18.75 -7.77
N SER A 74 -15.56 -18.68 -6.74
CA SER A 74 -15.77 -19.32 -5.43
C SER A 74 -15.02 -18.58 -4.33
N ALA A 75 -15.48 -18.73 -3.08
CA ALA A 75 -14.86 -18.07 -1.92
C ALA A 75 -13.39 -18.50 -1.72
N ILE A 76 -13.08 -19.79 -1.89
CA ILE A 76 -11.71 -20.29 -1.73
C ILE A 76 -10.77 -19.76 -2.83
N ASN A 77 -11.24 -19.69 -4.08
CA ASN A 77 -10.47 -19.12 -5.17
C ASN A 77 -10.25 -17.62 -4.96
N LEU A 78 -11.25 -16.90 -4.45
CA LEU A 78 -11.13 -15.49 -4.09
C LEU A 78 -9.99 -15.26 -3.08
N LEU A 79 -9.94 -16.09 -2.04
CA LEU A 79 -8.89 -16.02 -1.02
C LEU A 79 -7.49 -16.28 -1.60
N TRP A 80 -7.34 -17.32 -2.42
CA TRP A 80 -6.06 -17.63 -3.09
C TRP A 80 -5.66 -16.56 -4.12
N ASN A 81 -6.61 -16.03 -4.87
CA ASN A 81 -6.39 -14.94 -5.80
C ASN A 81 -5.83 -13.70 -5.09
N ARG A 82 -6.33 -13.38 -3.90
CA ARG A 82 -5.78 -12.32 -3.04
C ARG A 82 -4.38 -12.61 -2.48
N VAL A 83 -3.97 -13.88 -2.40
CA VAL A 83 -2.58 -14.26 -2.11
C VAL A 83 -1.71 -14.01 -3.33
N TYR A 84 -2.09 -14.53 -4.50
CA TYR A 84 -1.33 -14.36 -5.74
C TYR A 84 -1.20 -12.89 -6.14
N PHE A 85 -2.25 -12.10 -5.97
CA PHE A 85 -2.24 -10.67 -6.21
C PHE A 85 -1.21 -9.96 -5.30
N ALA A 86 -1.18 -10.29 -4.01
CA ALA A 86 -0.20 -9.72 -3.07
C ALA A 86 1.23 -10.11 -3.45
N VAL A 87 1.47 -11.37 -3.84
CA VAL A 87 2.78 -11.81 -4.36
C VAL A 87 3.17 -11.00 -5.61
N GLY A 88 2.24 -10.82 -6.55
CA GLY A 88 2.47 -10.04 -7.78
C GLY A 88 2.85 -8.59 -7.48
N VAL A 89 2.15 -7.93 -6.55
CA VAL A 89 2.48 -6.56 -6.11
C VAL A 89 3.84 -6.52 -5.39
N GLY A 90 4.14 -7.51 -4.54
CA GLY A 90 5.44 -7.63 -3.89
C GLY A 90 6.59 -7.79 -4.89
N LEU A 91 6.40 -8.62 -5.93
CA LEU A 91 7.35 -8.78 -7.03
C LEU A 91 7.51 -7.50 -7.85
N PHE A 92 6.43 -6.75 -8.07
CA PHE A 92 6.49 -5.44 -8.72
C PHE A 92 7.35 -4.45 -7.91
N PHE A 93 7.19 -4.39 -6.58
CA PHE A 93 8.04 -3.57 -5.72
C PHE A 93 9.49 -4.03 -5.74
N LEU A 94 9.74 -5.34 -5.68
CA LEU A 94 11.10 -5.88 -5.76
C LEU A 94 11.75 -5.55 -7.11
N GLY A 95 11.03 -5.73 -8.22
CA GLY A 95 11.48 -5.35 -9.56
C GLY A 95 11.80 -3.87 -9.67
N SER A 96 10.99 -3.00 -9.06
CA SER A 96 11.25 -1.56 -9.01
C SER A 96 12.58 -1.21 -8.33
N MET A 97 12.95 -1.95 -7.28
CA MET A 97 14.24 -1.80 -6.60
C MET A 97 15.40 -2.23 -7.51
N LEU A 98 15.26 -3.35 -8.22
CA LEU A 98 16.28 -3.88 -9.13
C LEU A 98 16.57 -2.92 -10.30
N VAL A 99 15.54 -2.24 -10.82
CA VAL A 99 15.67 -1.21 -11.87
C VAL A 99 16.16 0.14 -11.31
N LYS A 100 16.58 0.18 -10.03
CA LYS A 100 17.03 1.39 -9.31
C LYS A 100 16.00 2.52 -9.29
N LYS A 101 14.71 2.18 -9.39
CA LYS A 101 13.58 3.11 -9.32
C LYS A 101 12.60 2.62 -8.25
N PRO A 102 13.01 2.62 -6.95
CA PRO A 102 12.16 2.15 -5.87
C PRO A 102 10.82 2.90 -5.86
N VAL A 103 9.71 2.17 -5.79
CA VAL A 103 8.36 2.77 -5.83
C VAL A 103 8.16 3.83 -4.74
N ALA A 104 8.75 3.66 -3.55
CA ALA A 104 8.67 4.66 -2.49
C ALA A 104 9.26 6.03 -2.90
N LEU A 105 10.31 6.04 -3.74
CA LEU A 105 10.86 7.27 -4.30
C LEU A 105 9.88 7.93 -5.27
N LEU A 106 9.19 7.14 -6.10
CA LEU A 106 8.19 7.65 -7.03
C LEU A 106 7.00 8.27 -6.27
N PHE A 107 6.53 7.60 -5.22
CA PHE A 107 5.47 8.13 -4.35
C PHE A 107 5.90 9.41 -3.64
N ALA A 108 7.12 9.48 -3.13
CA ALA A 108 7.63 10.70 -2.51
C ALA A 108 7.73 11.86 -3.51
N LEU A 109 8.15 11.61 -4.76
CA LEU A 109 8.16 12.64 -5.80
C LEU A 109 6.75 13.17 -6.09
N ASP A 110 5.77 12.29 -6.19
CA ASP A 110 4.38 12.68 -6.46
C ASP A 110 3.82 13.53 -5.31
N ILE A 111 4.02 13.11 -4.05
CA ILE A 111 3.55 13.85 -2.87
C ILE A 111 4.20 15.25 -2.80
N MET A 112 5.50 15.36 -3.05
CA MET A 112 6.19 16.65 -3.04
C MET A 112 5.72 17.56 -4.18
N GLU A 113 5.42 16.99 -5.36
CA GLU A 113 4.86 17.73 -6.50
C GLU A 113 3.44 18.23 -6.20
N MET A 114 2.61 17.44 -5.50
CA MET A 114 1.30 17.89 -5.00
C MET A 114 1.41 19.03 -3.99
N GLN A 115 2.50 19.10 -3.23
CA GLN A 115 2.79 20.19 -2.30
C GLN A 115 3.37 21.44 -3.01
N GLY A 116 3.45 21.43 -4.35
CA GLY A 116 3.88 22.57 -5.15
C GLY A 116 5.39 22.63 -5.40
N GLN A 117 6.16 21.60 -5.03
CA GLN A 117 7.60 21.57 -5.31
C GLN A 117 7.91 21.08 -6.72
N SER A 118 8.92 21.68 -7.36
CA SER A 118 9.32 21.30 -8.72
C SER A 118 10.09 19.97 -8.77
N ARG A 119 9.69 19.08 -9.68
CA ARG A 119 10.17 17.68 -9.74
C ARG A 119 11.66 17.52 -10.07
N LYS A 120 12.26 18.47 -10.79
CA LYS A 120 13.65 18.41 -11.27
C LYS A 120 14.69 18.47 -10.13
N PRO A 121 14.68 19.50 -9.26
CA PRO A 121 15.62 19.57 -8.13
C PRO A 121 15.42 18.42 -7.12
N LEU A 122 14.17 18.01 -6.88
CA LEU A 122 13.85 16.89 -5.99
C LEU A 122 14.47 15.56 -6.44
N LYS A 123 14.46 15.29 -7.76
CA LYS A 123 15.11 14.08 -8.29
C LYS A 123 16.60 14.05 -8.00
N GLN A 124 17.30 15.18 -8.10
CA GLN A 124 18.75 15.22 -7.82
C GLN A 124 19.04 14.93 -6.34
N ILE A 125 18.20 15.44 -5.43
CA ILE A 125 18.33 15.20 -3.99
C ILE A 125 18.00 13.73 -3.65
N PHE A 126 16.93 13.18 -4.21
CA PHE A 126 16.48 11.82 -3.87
C PHE A 126 17.39 10.71 -4.39
N TYR A 127 18.16 10.98 -5.45
CA TYR A 127 19.16 10.05 -5.97
C TYR A 127 20.52 10.15 -5.26
N GLN A 128 20.67 11.04 -4.26
CA GLN A 128 21.85 11.01 -3.41
C GLN A 128 21.94 9.68 -2.66
N LYS A 129 23.13 9.09 -2.59
CA LYS A 129 23.37 7.73 -2.07
C LYS A 129 22.70 7.45 -0.72
N LYS A 130 22.75 8.40 0.22
CA LYS A 130 22.13 8.25 1.56
C LYS A 130 20.61 8.23 1.50
N ILE A 131 19.99 9.14 0.75
CA ILE A 131 18.53 9.26 0.64
C ILE A 131 17.96 8.12 -0.21
N PHE A 132 18.66 7.76 -1.28
CA PHE A 132 18.29 6.64 -2.14
C PHE A 132 18.26 5.30 -1.38
N LEU A 133 19.24 5.05 -0.49
CA LEU A 133 19.23 3.87 0.38
C LEU A 133 18.02 3.83 1.32
N VAL A 134 17.57 4.98 1.83
CA VAL A 134 16.35 5.06 2.64
C VAL A 134 15.13 4.67 1.80
N PHE A 135 15.01 5.18 0.57
CA PHE A 135 13.90 4.79 -0.31
C PHE A 135 13.95 3.31 -0.72
N GLN A 136 15.14 2.73 -0.89
CA GLN A 136 15.29 1.29 -1.07
C GLN A 136 14.85 0.52 0.17
N ALA A 137 15.24 0.95 1.37
CA ALA A 137 14.83 0.31 2.62
C ALA A 137 13.30 0.38 2.82
N ILE A 138 12.67 1.54 2.56
CA ILE A 138 11.20 1.68 2.62
C ILE A 138 10.52 0.75 1.61
N THR A 139 11.03 0.69 0.38
CA THR A 139 10.46 -0.20 -0.64
C THR A 139 10.66 -1.67 -0.27
N PHE A 140 11.79 -2.02 0.34
CA PHE A 140 12.03 -3.36 0.86
C PHE A 140 11.05 -3.74 1.97
N VAL A 141 10.70 -2.80 2.86
CA VAL A 141 9.63 -3.04 3.85
C VAL A 141 8.31 -3.34 3.16
N PHE A 142 7.98 -2.68 2.05
CA PHE A 142 6.78 -3.03 1.28
C PHE A 142 6.88 -4.43 0.67
N VAL A 143 8.01 -4.81 0.08
CA VAL A 143 8.23 -6.18 -0.44
C VAL A 143 8.04 -7.21 0.67
N PHE A 144 8.71 -7.02 1.80
CA PHE A 144 8.61 -7.92 2.95
C PHE A 144 7.17 -8.01 3.48
N ARG A 145 6.48 -6.88 3.57
CA ARG A 145 5.09 -6.81 4.00
C ARG A 145 4.17 -7.59 3.07
N GLU A 146 4.25 -7.40 1.76
CA GLU A 146 3.42 -8.14 0.80
C GLU A 146 3.74 -9.65 0.83
N GLY A 147 5.03 -10.02 0.94
CA GLY A 147 5.45 -11.42 1.07
C GLY A 147 4.96 -12.08 2.36
N PHE A 148 5.12 -11.41 3.50
CA PHE A 148 4.63 -11.87 4.80
C PHE A 148 3.10 -12.04 4.78
N PHE A 149 2.37 -11.07 4.22
CA PHE A 149 0.92 -11.15 4.06
C PHE A 149 0.49 -12.34 3.20
N ALA A 150 1.18 -12.56 2.08
CA ALA A 150 0.88 -13.67 1.19
C ALA A 150 1.12 -15.02 1.89
N ALA A 151 2.27 -15.17 2.56
CA ALA A 151 2.61 -16.39 3.29
C ALA A 151 1.61 -16.67 4.43
N TRP A 152 1.27 -15.64 5.21
CA TRP A 152 0.33 -15.78 6.32
C TRP A 152 -1.09 -16.09 5.83
N LYS A 153 -1.59 -15.38 4.81
CA LYS A 153 -2.89 -15.69 4.21
C LYS A 153 -2.92 -17.11 3.63
N ALA A 154 -1.86 -17.54 2.94
CA ALA A 154 -1.77 -18.90 2.42
C ALA A 154 -1.80 -19.96 3.54
N TRP A 155 -1.14 -19.68 4.66
CA TRP A 155 -1.20 -20.55 5.85
C TRP A 155 -2.61 -20.59 6.44
N LEU A 156 -3.26 -19.44 6.65
CA LEU A 156 -4.64 -19.39 7.16
C LEU A 156 -5.63 -20.12 6.24
N ILE A 157 -5.49 -19.97 4.91
CA ILE A 157 -6.37 -20.64 3.95
C ILE A 157 -6.19 -22.16 4.01
N LYS A 158 -4.96 -22.65 4.22
CA LYS A 158 -4.70 -24.09 4.37
C LYS A 158 -5.30 -24.67 5.65
N GLU A 159 -5.24 -23.93 6.75
CA GLU A 159 -5.69 -24.38 8.07
C GLU A 159 -7.19 -24.21 8.27
N TYR A 160 -7.73 -23.04 7.91
CA TYR A 160 -9.10 -22.62 8.20
C TYR A 160 -10.01 -22.59 6.96
N GLY A 161 -9.47 -22.84 5.76
CA GLY A 161 -10.24 -22.82 4.52
C GLY A 161 -10.88 -21.47 4.28
N VAL A 162 -12.21 -21.46 4.21
CA VAL A 162 -13.00 -20.26 3.94
C VAL A 162 -13.12 -19.33 5.17
N GLU A 163 -13.04 -19.89 6.39
CA GLU A 163 -13.03 -19.13 7.66
C GLU A 163 -11.77 -18.27 7.83
N ALA A 164 -10.74 -18.51 7.00
CA ALA A 164 -9.54 -17.68 6.94
C ALA A 164 -9.85 -16.20 6.66
N PHE A 165 -11.02 -15.90 6.10
CA PHE A 165 -11.46 -14.55 5.77
C PHE A 165 -11.49 -13.60 6.97
N ASP A 166 -12.09 -14.01 8.09
CA ASP A 166 -12.20 -13.18 9.30
C ASP A 166 -10.84 -12.89 9.93
N GLN A 167 -10.00 -13.92 10.02
CA GLN A 167 -8.64 -13.75 10.56
C GLN A 167 -7.78 -12.87 9.64
N ALA A 168 -7.96 -12.99 8.32
CA ALA A 168 -7.27 -12.14 7.36
C ALA A 168 -7.70 -10.66 7.44
N LEU A 169 -8.94 -10.36 7.81
CA LEU A 169 -9.43 -8.99 8.02
C LEU A 169 -8.72 -8.31 9.20
N ILE A 170 -8.61 -8.98 10.34
CA ILE A 170 -7.93 -8.46 11.53
C ILE A 170 -6.45 -8.22 11.24
N LEU A 171 -5.79 -9.19 10.62
CA LEU A 171 -4.38 -9.09 10.22
C LEU A 171 -4.14 -7.89 9.30
N ARG A 172 -5.03 -7.67 8.32
CA ARG A 172 -4.97 -6.52 7.42
C ARG A 172 -4.97 -5.20 8.19
N GLN A 173 -5.82 -5.07 9.19
CA GLN A 173 -5.95 -3.84 9.98
C GLN A 173 -4.67 -3.54 10.77
N VAL A 174 -4.15 -4.52 11.51
CA VAL A 174 -2.94 -4.39 12.32
C VAL A 174 -1.77 -3.95 11.45
N LEU A 175 -1.55 -4.64 10.34
CA LEU A 175 -0.45 -4.33 9.42
C LEU A 175 -0.65 -3.00 8.67
N SER A 176 -1.89 -2.54 8.44
CA SER A 176 -2.12 -1.20 7.90
C SER A 176 -1.58 -0.13 8.85
N TRP A 177 -1.80 -0.28 10.15
CA TRP A 177 -1.27 0.67 11.15
C TRP A 177 0.25 0.62 11.24
N VAL A 178 0.84 -0.58 11.18
CA VAL A 178 2.30 -0.75 11.11
C VAL A 178 2.86 -0.02 9.88
N LEU A 179 2.22 -0.13 8.72
CA LEU A 179 2.66 0.52 7.50
C LEU A 179 2.57 2.05 7.60
N THR A 180 1.47 2.57 8.14
CA THR A 180 1.32 4.01 8.39
C THR A 180 2.43 4.50 9.30
N GLY A 181 2.74 3.77 10.38
CA GLY A 181 3.83 4.09 11.29
C GLY A 181 5.19 4.14 10.59
N VAL A 182 5.55 3.09 9.85
CA VAL A 182 6.84 3.03 9.12
C VAL A 182 6.95 4.14 8.06
N THR A 183 5.87 4.39 7.34
CA THR A 183 5.84 5.43 6.29
C THR A 183 6.04 6.82 6.89
N VAL A 184 5.34 7.13 7.98
CA VAL A 184 5.49 8.40 8.70
C VAL A 184 6.91 8.55 9.23
N LEU A 185 7.48 7.53 9.86
CA LEU A 185 8.86 7.56 10.35
C LEU A 185 9.87 7.76 9.21
N GLY A 186 9.66 7.08 8.08
CA GLY A 186 10.49 7.22 6.88
C GLY A 186 10.46 8.65 6.34
N TYR A 187 9.28 9.27 6.23
CA TYR A 187 9.17 10.66 5.79
C TYR A 187 9.79 11.65 6.78
N LEU A 188 9.61 11.46 8.09
CA LEU A 188 10.26 12.30 9.11
C LEU A 188 11.79 12.22 9.03
N TYR A 189 12.34 11.03 8.80
CA TYR A 189 13.78 10.85 8.63
C TYR A 189 14.31 11.54 7.38
N VAL A 190 13.61 11.42 6.23
CA VAL A 190 13.98 12.13 5.00
C VAL A 190 13.95 13.65 5.22
N GLY A 191 12.91 14.17 5.88
CA GLY A 191 12.81 15.59 6.23
C GLY A 191 13.98 16.07 7.10
N LYS A 192 14.38 15.28 8.11
CA LYS A 192 15.54 15.59 8.95
C LYS A 192 16.84 15.61 8.15
N VAL A 193 17.07 14.61 7.29
CA VAL A 193 18.27 14.53 6.45
C VAL A 193 18.35 15.70 5.46
N MET A 194 17.23 16.13 4.89
CA MET A 194 17.18 17.31 4.01
C MET A 194 17.47 18.61 4.77
N HIS A 195 16.94 18.75 5.99
CA HIS A 195 17.21 19.91 6.84
C HIS A 195 18.68 19.99 7.29
N ASP A 196 19.30 18.85 7.63
CA ASP A 196 20.72 18.78 7.99
C ASP A 196 21.64 19.08 6.80
N GLN A 197 21.24 18.76 5.57
CA GLN A 197 21.99 19.15 4.37
C GLN A 197 21.84 20.64 4.03
N SER A 198 20.68 21.24 4.29
CA SER A 198 20.47 22.70 4.14
C SER A 198 21.30 23.53 5.11
N LYS A 199 21.78 22.94 6.23
CA LYS A 199 22.63 23.61 7.23
C LYS A 199 24.13 23.47 6.98
N ARG A 200 24.57 22.73 5.96
CA ARG A 200 25.99 22.69 5.61
C ARG A 200 26.37 23.99 4.90
N PRO A 201 27.44 24.70 5.34
CA PRO A 201 27.91 25.88 4.63
C PRO A 201 28.23 25.50 3.19
N VAL A 202 27.81 26.33 2.24
CA VAL A 202 28.35 26.30 0.88
C VAL A 202 29.82 26.73 1.04
N ASP A 203 30.76 25.80 0.90
CA ASP A 203 32.17 26.15 0.86
C ASP A 203 32.38 27.16 -0.28
N PRO A 204 33.00 28.33 -0.02
CA PRO A 204 33.26 29.29 -1.07
C PRO A 204 34.07 28.62 -2.18
N PRO A 205 33.81 28.96 -3.46
CA PRO A 205 34.58 28.42 -4.56
C PRO A 205 36.06 28.67 -4.29
N ALA A 206 36.85 27.60 -4.37
CA ALA A 206 38.29 27.68 -4.19
C ALA A 206 38.83 28.71 -5.19
N SER A 207 39.39 29.81 -4.66
CA SER A 207 40.09 30.81 -5.44
C SER A 207 41.41 30.20 -5.94
N THR A 208 41.44 29.84 -7.22
CA THR A 208 42.67 29.63 -8.00
C THR A 208 42.47 30.18 -9.39
#